data_AF-A0A3G8ZQY2-F1
#
_entry.id   AF-A0A3G8ZQY2-F1
#
_cell.length_a   1.000
_cell.length_b   1.000
_cell.length_c   1.000
_cell.angle_alpha   90.00
_cell.angle_beta   90.00
_cell.angle_gamma   90.00
#
_symmetry.space_group_name_H-M   'P 1'
#
loop_
_entity.id
_entity.type
_entity.pdbx_description
1 polymer ?
#
loop_
_entity_poly.entity_id
_entity_poly.type
_entity_poly.pdbx_seq_one_letter_code
_entity_poly.pdbx_strand_id
1 'polypeptide(L)'
;MKNIITILFALFSVSVFSQVAIGKASVASPSVSLDFGTENRGMILPWVTSTAAVSSVVSGTMVYDLTDKKVKVKYNAAVWKDLSVNTQGTTVDPLTSVDGVLIQNAATENTLAKSAIGTLTATPGILVLEDTNKAMVLPKVASPHLNIVNPAPGMIVYDTFNKQLAVFNGTVWSFWKQ
;
A
#
# COMPACT_ATOMS: atom_id res chain seq x y z
N MET A 1 -46.27 -22.73 -12.15
CA MET A 1 -44.97 -22.73 -12.88
C MET A 1 -44.14 -21.46 -12.62
N LYS A 2 -44.69 -20.25 -12.80
CA LYS A 2 -43.96 -18.98 -12.59
C LYS A 2 -43.30 -18.86 -11.20
N ASN A 3 -44.01 -19.23 -10.13
CA ASN A 3 -43.50 -19.15 -8.75
C ASN A 3 -42.41 -20.18 -8.43
N ILE A 4 -42.43 -21.35 -9.10
CA ILE A 4 -41.40 -22.38 -8.92
C ILE A 4 -40.07 -21.92 -9.52
N ILE A 5 -40.10 -21.26 -10.68
CA ILE A 5 -38.90 -20.75 -11.35
C ILE A 5 -38.24 -19.64 -10.51
N THR A 6 -39.03 -18.75 -9.89
CA THR A 6 -38.50 -17.69 -9.03
C THR A 6 -37.84 -18.23 -7.76
N ILE A 7 -38.43 -19.25 -7.12
CA ILE A 7 -37.85 -19.89 -5.93
C ILE A 7 -36.55 -20.61 -6.30
N LEU A 8 -36.49 -21.28 -7.47
CA LEU A 8 -35.29 -21.96 -7.93
C LEU A 8 -34.13 -20.99 -8.22
N PHE A 9 -34.42 -19.81 -8.76
CA PHE A 9 -33.43 -18.76 -8.98
C PHE A 9 -32.94 -18.14 -7.67
N ALA A 10 -33.81 -17.98 -6.67
CA ALA A 10 -33.45 -17.47 -5.35
C ALA A 10 -32.56 -18.43 -4.54
N LEU A 11 -32.63 -19.73 -4.82
CA LEU A 11 -31.76 -20.76 -4.23
C LEU A 11 -30.39 -20.85 -4.92
N PHE A 12 -30.21 -20.22 -6.08
CA PHE A 12 -28.97 -20.24 -6.83
C PHE A 12 -28.01 -19.13 -6.34
N SER A 13 -27.45 -19.29 -5.15
CA SER A 13 -26.38 -18.42 -4.65
C SER A 13 -25.02 -19.00 -5.00
N VAL A 14 -24.19 -18.23 -5.71
CA VAL A 14 -22.79 -18.57 -6.00
C VAL A 14 -21.87 -17.71 -5.14
N SER A 15 -20.97 -18.33 -4.41
CA SER A 15 -19.92 -17.64 -3.66
C SER A 15 -18.74 -17.39 -4.59
N VAL A 16 -18.46 -16.12 -4.89
CA VAL A 16 -17.26 -15.72 -5.64
C VAL A 16 -16.20 -15.19 -4.67
N PHE A 17 -15.00 -15.75 -4.74
CA PHE A 17 -13.85 -15.25 -3.99
C PHE A 17 -13.15 -14.20 -4.85
N SER A 18 -13.14 -12.95 -4.39
CA SER A 18 -12.50 -11.86 -5.14
C SER A 18 -11.06 -11.67 -4.67
N GLN A 19 -10.15 -11.54 -5.62
CA GLN A 19 -8.79 -11.04 -5.43
C GLN A 19 -8.67 -9.71 -6.16
N VAL A 20 -7.84 -8.80 -5.66
CA VAL A 20 -7.77 -7.44 -6.19
C VAL A 20 -6.63 -7.34 -7.20
N ALA A 21 -6.96 -6.99 -8.44
CA ALA A 21 -6.01 -6.71 -9.49
C ALA A 21 -6.15 -5.25 -9.95
N ILE A 22 -5.06 -4.48 -9.87
CA ILE A 22 -5.04 -3.06 -10.23
C ILE A 22 -4.20 -2.87 -11.49
N GLY A 23 -4.79 -2.29 -12.54
CA GLY A 23 -4.08 -2.07 -13.80
C GLY A 23 -3.78 -3.34 -14.60
N LYS A 24 -4.53 -4.42 -14.36
CA LYS A 24 -4.47 -5.69 -15.10
C LYS A 24 -5.79 -6.46 -14.95
N ALA A 25 -6.01 -7.47 -15.79
CA ALA A 25 -7.28 -8.22 -15.82
C ALA A 25 -7.42 -9.27 -14.70
N SER A 26 -6.30 -9.82 -14.20
CA SER A 26 -6.31 -10.86 -13.17
C SER A 26 -5.02 -10.85 -12.35
N VAL A 27 -5.08 -11.39 -11.14
CA VAL A 27 -3.91 -11.67 -10.31
C VAL A 27 -2.99 -12.74 -10.91
N ALA A 28 -1.74 -12.79 -10.44
CA ALA A 28 -0.71 -13.71 -10.92
C ALA A 28 -0.92 -15.17 -10.49
N SER A 29 -1.55 -15.42 -9.34
CA SER A 29 -1.88 -16.77 -8.87
C SER A 29 -2.98 -16.75 -7.81
N PRO A 30 -3.62 -17.90 -7.50
CA PRO A 30 -4.61 -17.99 -6.43
C PRO A 30 -4.10 -17.63 -5.03
N SER A 31 -2.77 -17.58 -4.82
CA SER A 31 -2.12 -17.22 -3.56
C SER A 31 -1.81 -15.72 -3.45
N VAL A 32 -2.43 -14.88 -4.29
CA VAL A 32 -2.26 -13.42 -4.27
C VAL A 32 -3.51 -12.74 -3.73
N SER A 33 -3.37 -11.80 -2.80
CA SER A 33 -4.49 -11.00 -2.29
C SER A 33 -4.68 -9.72 -3.11
N LEU A 34 -3.57 -9.07 -3.43
CA LEU A 34 -3.49 -7.82 -4.18
C LEU A 34 -2.34 -7.88 -5.18
N ASP A 35 -2.61 -7.53 -6.43
CA ASP A 35 -1.65 -7.53 -7.53
C ASP A 35 -1.76 -6.26 -8.37
N PHE A 36 -0.64 -5.80 -8.91
CA PHE A 36 -0.54 -4.58 -9.70
C PHE A 36 0.00 -4.87 -11.11
N GLY A 37 -0.41 -4.05 -12.07
CA GLY A 37 0.14 -4.04 -13.43
C GLY A 37 1.63 -3.69 -13.48
N THR A 38 2.22 -3.78 -14.67
CA THR A 38 3.67 -3.64 -14.90
C THR A 38 4.09 -2.23 -15.32
N GLU A 39 3.28 -1.22 -14.98
CA GLU A 39 3.57 0.17 -15.30
C GLU A 39 4.70 0.73 -14.41
N ASN A 40 5.39 1.76 -14.87
CA ASN A 40 6.45 2.46 -14.11
C ASN A 40 5.86 3.35 -12.99
N ARG A 41 5.09 2.74 -12.07
CA ARG A 41 4.43 3.40 -10.94
C ARG A 41 4.56 2.54 -9.69
N GLY A 42 4.66 3.20 -8.54
CA GLY A 42 4.69 2.54 -7.23
C GLY A 42 3.39 2.74 -6.44
N MET A 43 3.33 2.12 -5.26
CA MET A 43 2.27 2.35 -4.29
C MET A 43 2.72 3.43 -3.31
N ILE A 44 1.88 4.43 -3.07
CA ILE A 44 2.16 5.48 -2.09
C ILE A 44 1.58 5.02 -0.75
N LEU A 45 2.43 4.98 0.28
CA LEU A 45 1.99 4.67 1.64
C LEU A 45 1.18 5.82 2.24
N PRO A 46 0.27 5.56 3.18
CA PRO A 46 -0.38 6.59 3.97
C PRO A 46 0.66 7.48 4.65
N TRP A 47 0.49 8.79 4.55
CA TRP A 47 1.30 9.75 5.28
C TRP A 47 0.67 9.97 6.65
N VAL A 48 1.49 10.03 7.68
CA VAL A 48 1.05 10.27 9.06
C VAL A 48 1.82 11.44 9.64
N THR A 49 1.17 12.27 10.45
CA THR A 49 1.80 13.42 11.11
C THR A 49 3.08 13.01 11.85
N SER A 50 2.99 11.92 12.61
CA SER A 50 4.13 11.22 13.18
C SER A 50 3.74 9.78 13.52
N THR A 51 4.70 8.87 13.53
CA THR A 51 4.49 7.50 14.02
C THR A 51 4.10 7.43 15.51
N ALA A 52 4.40 8.49 16.29
CA ALA A 52 3.95 8.63 17.67
C ALA A 52 2.48 9.04 17.80
N ALA A 53 1.93 9.71 16.78
CA ALA A 53 0.54 10.14 16.73
C ALA A 53 -0.42 9.03 16.27
N VAL A 54 0.09 7.91 15.76
CA VAL A 54 -0.73 6.78 15.33
C VAL A 54 -0.94 5.82 16.51
N SER A 55 -2.19 5.66 16.95
CA SER A 55 -2.56 4.72 18.01
C SER A 55 -2.96 3.35 17.45
N SER A 56 -2.98 2.34 18.31
CA SER A 56 -3.45 0.98 18.00
C SER A 56 -2.76 0.31 16.80
N VAL A 57 -1.50 0.65 16.53
CA VAL A 57 -0.76 0.12 15.37
C VAL A 57 -0.30 -1.32 15.61
N VAL A 58 -0.55 -2.18 14.63
CA VAL A 58 -0.12 -3.58 14.65
C VAL A 58 1.20 -3.78 13.88
N SER A 59 1.93 -4.85 14.22
CA SER A 59 3.14 -5.26 13.50
C SER A 59 2.85 -5.44 11.99
N GLY A 60 3.78 -5.02 11.14
CA GLY A 60 3.64 -5.04 9.69
C GLY A 60 3.06 -3.75 9.09
N THR A 61 2.50 -2.85 9.91
CA THR A 61 1.98 -1.55 9.43
C THR A 61 3.10 -0.73 8.80
N MET A 62 2.86 -0.17 7.61
CA MET A 62 3.81 0.71 6.90
C MET A 62 3.22 2.10 6.71
N VAL A 63 4.03 3.12 6.93
CA VAL A 63 3.62 4.54 6.79
C VAL A 63 4.77 5.38 6.25
N TYR A 64 4.44 6.58 5.76
CA TYR A 64 5.39 7.68 5.59
C TYR A 64 5.22 8.68 6.74
N ASP A 65 6.25 8.84 7.56
CA ASP A 65 6.24 9.71 8.73
C ASP A 65 6.64 11.14 8.34
N LEU A 66 5.75 12.10 8.55
CA LEU A 66 5.98 13.50 8.19
C LEU A 66 6.94 14.22 9.14
N THR A 67 7.23 13.68 10.33
CA THR A 67 8.14 14.33 11.29
C THR A 67 9.58 14.27 10.80
N ASP A 68 10.01 13.11 10.30
CA ASP A 68 11.38 12.90 9.81
C ASP A 68 11.46 12.53 8.33
N LYS A 69 10.33 12.55 7.62
CA LYS A 69 10.21 12.35 6.18
C LYS A 69 10.75 10.99 5.76
N LYS A 70 10.37 9.94 6.51
CA LYS A 70 10.82 8.56 6.29
C LYS A 70 9.70 7.58 6.06
N VAL A 71 9.96 6.58 5.21
CA VAL A 71 9.16 5.36 5.17
C VAL A 71 9.53 4.49 6.37
N LYS A 72 8.54 4.04 7.13
CA LYS A 72 8.71 3.22 8.33
C LYS A 72 7.80 2.02 8.33
N VAL A 73 8.27 0.93 8.94
CA VAL A 73 7.47 -0.26 9.22
C VAL A 73 7.42 -0.53 10.72
N LYS A 74 6.25 -0.89 11.24
CA LYS A 74 6.09 -1.35 12.61
C LYS A 74 6.64 -2.78 12.68
N TYR A 75 7.92 -2.91 13.01
CA TYR A 75 8.63 -4.19 12.95
C TYR A 75 8.12 -5.19 14.00
N ASN A 76 7.77 -4.68 15.18
CA ASN A 76 7.07 -5.41 16.23
C ASN A 76 6.19 -4.45 17.05
N ALA A 77 5.50 -4.96 18.06
CA ALA A 77 4.59 -4.17 18.90
C ALA A 77 5.26 -2.93 19.52
N ALA A 78 6.57 -2.97 19.82
CA ALA A 78 7.29 -1.87 20.45
C ALA A 78 7.96 -0.94 19.41
N VAL A 79 8.55 -1.49 18.34
CA VAL A 79 9.57 -0.79 17.56
C VAL A 79 9.10 -0.45 16.15
N TRP A 80 9.24 0.83 15.79
CA TRP A 80 9.26 1.28 14.39
C TRP A 80 10.67 1.15 13.82
N LYS A 81 10.78 0.66 12.60
CA LYS A 81 12.03 0.56 11.85
C LYS A 81 11.98 1.43 10.61
N ASP A 82 13.01 2.24 10.42
CA ASP A 82 13.17 3.06 9.23
C ASP A 82 13.50 2.18 8.02
N LEU A 83 12.75 2.36 6.94
CA LEU A 83 13.02 1.79 5.62
C LEU A 83 13.70 2.79 4.70
N SER A 84 13.66 4.08 5.01
CA SER A 84 14.50 5.08 4.35
C SER A 84 15.44 5.71 5.36
N VAL A 85 16.75 5.66 5.08
CA VAL A 85 17.79 6.08 6.04
C VAL A 85 18.20 7.54 5.87
N ASN A 86 18.01 8.11 4.68
CA ASN A 86 18.34 9.50 4.40
C ASN A 86 17.40 10.46 5.14
N THR A 87 17.96 11.51 5.75
CA THR A 87 17.26 12.51 6.57
C THR A 87 16.80 13.75 5.79
N GLN A 88 17.07 13.82 4.49
CA GLN A 88 16.73 14.94 3.62
C GLN A 88 15.48 14.66 2.78
N GLY A 89 14.58 13.79 3.25
CA GLY A 89 13.30 13.57 2.60
C GLY A 89 12.47 14.86 2.53
N THR A 90 11.60 14.98 1.52
CA THR A 90 10.76 16.15 1.32
C THR A 90 9.37 15.74 0.83
N THR A 91 8.37 16.59 1.08
CA THR A 91 7.03 16.47 0.49
C THR A 91 6.77 17.49 -0.62
N VAL A 92 7.75 18.37 -0.89
CA VAL A 92 7.68 19.38 -1.94
C VAL A 92 8.00 18.74 -3.29
N ASP A 93 7.08 18.85 -4.24
CA ASP A 93 7.30 18.41 -5.61
C ASP A 93 8.35 19.32 -6.28
N PRO A 94 9.46 18.76 -6.79
CA PRO A 94 10.53 19.55 -7.38
C PRO A 94 10.12 20.27 -8.68
N LEU A 95 9.03 19.84 -9.33
CA LEU A 95 8.57 20.41 -10.59
C LEU A 95 7.61 21.57 -10.38
N THR A 96 6.72 21.46 -9.39
CA THR A 96 5.66 22.44 -9.12
C THR A 96 5.92 23.33 -7.91
N SER A 97 6.90 22.97 -7.07
CA SER A 97 7.17 23.61 -5.77
C SER A 97 5.99 23.56 -4.80
N VAL A 98 5.00 22.69 -5.05
CA VAL A 98 3.86 22.49 -4.16
C VAL A 98 4.21 21.45 -3.10
N ASP A 99 3.91 21.77 -1.84
CA ASP A 99 4.00 20.79 -0.75
C ASP A 99 2.79 19.85 -0.78
N GLY A 100 3.04 18.55 -0.94
CA GLY A 100 2.00 17.53 -0.95
C GLY A 100 1.18 17.46 0.34
N VAL A 101 1.71 17.96 1.47
CA VAL A 101 0.95 18.02 2.74
C VAL A 101 -0.27 18.95 2.61
N LEU A 102 -0.16 20.02 1.82
CA LEU A 102 -1.27 20.94 1.57
C LEU A 102 -2.40 20.27 0.79
N ILE A 103 -2.06 19.33 -0.07
CA ILE A 103 -3.03 18.56 -0.86
C ILE A 103 -3.76 17.55 0.03
N GLN A 104 -3.03 16.85 0.90
CA GLN A 104 -3.63 15.87 1.81
C GLN A 104 -4.55 16.51 2.84
N ASN A 105 -4.15 17.63 3.44
CA ASN A 105 -4.93 18.29 4.49
C ASN A 105 -6.22 18.95 3.96
N ALA A 106 -6.40 19.05 2.64
CA ALA A 106 -7.64 19.55 2.06
C ALA A 106 -8.82 18.58 2.24
N ALA A 107 -8.55 17.28 2.45
CA ALA A 107 -9.57 16.27 2.70
C ALA A 107 -9.77 16.03 4.21
N THR A 108 -11.02 15.89 4.65
CA THR A 108 -11.30 15.46 6.03
C THR A 108 -11.00 13.97 6.17
N GLU A 109 -10.11 13.62 7.09
CA GLU A 109 -9.75 12.24 7.38
C GLU A 109 -10.93 11.49 8.03
N ASN A 110 -11.25 10.30 7.50
CA ASN A 110 -12.20 9.39 8.13
C ASN A 110 -11.43 8.30 8.89
N THR A 111 -11.29 8.49 10.19
CA THR A 111 -10.53 7.60 11.08
C THR A 111 -11.13 6.19 11.24
N LEU A 112 -12.35 5.98 10.75
CA LEU A 112 -13.02 4.67 10.73
C LEU A 112 -12.95 3.99 9.36
N ALA A 113 -12.37 4.65 8.34
CA ALA A 113 -12.22 4.06 7.03
C ALA A 113 -11.29 2.84 7.08
N LYS A 114 -11.74 1.73 6.48
CA LYS A 114 -10.98 0.49 6.34
C LYS A 114 -11.33 -0.18 5.02
N SER A 115 -10.30 -0.53 4.27
CA SER A 115 -10.35 -1.45 3.14
C SER A 115 -9.66 -2.76 3.55
N ALA A 116 -10.40 -3.86 3.52
CA ALA A 116 -9.89 -5.18 3.89
C ALA A 116 -9.90 -6.11 2.69
N ILE A 117 -8.85 -6.91 2.52
CA ILE A 117 -8.79 -7.97 1.52
C ILE A 117 -8.59 -9.30 2.25
N GLY A 118 -9.60 -10.15 2.21
CA GLY A 118 -9.66 -11.43 2.93
C GLY A 118 -10.86 -11.50 3.87
N THR A 119 -10.82 -12.42 4.84
CA THR A 119 -11.85 -12.55 5.86
C THR A 119 -11.74 -11.41 6.87
N LEU A 120 -12.80 -10.60 6.98
CA LEU A 120 -12.79 -9.39 7.80
C LEU A 120 -12.47 -9.69 9.27
N THR A 121 -11.47 -9.01 9.82
CA THR A 121 -11.13 -9.05 11.25
C THR A 121 -11.18 -7.67 11.91
N ALA A 122 -10.97 -7.63 13.23
CA ALA A 122 -10.85 -6.39 14.00
C ALA A 122 -9.48 -5.70 13.86
N THR A 123 -8.58 -6.22 13.02
CA THR A 123 -7.24 -5.63 12.82
C THR A 123 -7.35 -4.18 12.32
N PRO A 124 -6.77 -3.19 12.99
CA PRO A 124 -6.84 -1.79 12.58
C PRO A 124 -5.95 -1.50 11.37
N GLY A 125 -6.37 -0.53 10.55
CA GLY A 125 -5.60 -0.04 9.40
C GLY A 125 -6.51 0.41 8.25
N ILE A 126 -5.99 1.28 7.38
CA ILE A 126 -6.72 1.80 6.21
C ILE A 126 -6.78 0.78 5.07
N LEU A 127 -5.70 0.01 4.87
CA LEU A 127 -5.63 -1.15 4.00
C LEU A 127 -5.08 -2.32 4.81
N VAL A 128 -5.88 -3.36 4.98
CA VAL A 128 -5.50 -4.55 5.73
C VAL A 128 -5.62 -5.80 4.85
N LEU A 129 -4.53 -6.53 4.70
CA LEU A 129 -4.49 -7.81 3.99
C LEU A 129 -4.67 -8.91 5.04
N GLU A 130 -5.86 -9.49 5.10
CA GLU A 130 -6.29 -10.37 6.21
C GLU A 130 -6.30 -11.86 5.83
N ASP A 131 -6.04 -12.19 4.57
CA ASP A 131 -5.82 -13.59 4.15
C ASP A 131 -4.57 -14.18 4.83
N THR A 132 -4.70 -15.37 5.43
CA THR A 132 -3.60 -16.05 6.13
C THR A 132 -2.64 -16.81 5.23
N ASN A 133 -3.02 -17.01 3.96
CA ASN A 133 -2.29 -17.83 2.99
C ASN A 133 -2.09 -17.14 1.64
N LYS A 134 -2.31 -15.81 1.57
CA LYS A 134 -2.08 -15.02 0.37
C LYS A 134 -1.19 -13.82 0.65
N ALA A 135 -0.43 -13.42 -0.36
CA ALA A 135 0.47 -12.28 -0.28
C ALA A 135 0.05 -11.17 -1.25
N MET A 136 0.43 -9.94 -0.94
CA MET A 136 0.45 -8.88 -1.93
C MET A 136 1.68 -9.03 -2.82
N VAL A 137 1.48 -8.89 -4.13
CA VAL A 137 2.56 -8.64 -5.08
C VAL A 137 2.71 -7.14 -5.18
N LEU A 138 3.84 -6.58 -4.75
CA LEU A 138 4.09 -5.14 -4.90
C LEU A 138 4.11 -4.72 -6.38
N PRO A 139 3.86 -3.43 -6.69
CA PRO A 139 4.16 -2.89 -8.01
C PRO A 139 5.60 -3.22 -8.41
N LYS A 140 5.79 -3.65 -9.65
CA LYS A 140 7.05 -4.18 -10.16
C LYS A 140 7.62 -3.25 -11.22
N VAL A 141 8.81 -2.73 -10.98
CA VAL A 141 9.51 -1.86 -11.93
C VAL A 141 10.98 -2.25 -11.95
N ALA A 142 11.57 -2.49 -13.11
CA ALA A 142 13.00 -2.72 -13.21
C ALA A 142 13.73 -1.41 -12.94
N SER A 143 14.75 -1.38 -12.08
CA SER A 143 15.56 -0.18 -11.80
C SER A 143 14.69 1.08 -11.56
N PRO A 144 13.85 1.10 -10.51
CA PRO A 144 12.82 2.14 -10.33
C PRO A 144 13.37 3.56 -10.25
N HIS A 145 14.61 3.72 -9.76
CA HIS A 145 15.30 5.01 -9.71
C HIS A 145 15.63 5.62 -11.08
N LEU A 146 15.61 4.82 -12.15
CA LEU A 146 15.79 5.30 -13.52
C LEU A 146 14.47 5.43 -14.27
N ASN A 147 13.50 4.56 -13.95
CA ASN A 147 12.30 4.39 -14.77
C ASN A 147 11.04 5.07 -14.21
N ILE A 148 10.99 5.38 -12.92
CA ILE A 148 9.90 6.16 -12.33
C ILE A 148 10.31 7.63 -12.33
N VAL A 149 9.69 8.41 -13.20
CA VAL A 149 9.91 9.85 -13.31
C VAL A 149 9.11 10.58 -12.23
N ASN A 150 9.76 11.50 -11.51
CA ASN A 150 9.19 12.27 -10.40
C ASN A 150 8.41 11.41 -9.38
N PRO A 151 9.06 10.44 -8.70
CA PRO A 151 8.38 9.57 -7.74
C PRO A 151 7.86 10.37 -6.54
N ALA A 152 6.70 9.96 -6.01
CA ALA A 152 6.09 10.59 -4.86
C ALA A 152 6.73 10.15 -3.53
N PRO A 153 6.84 11.03 -2.52
CA PRO A 153 7.27 10.66 -1.17
C PRO A 153 6.40 9.55 -0.57
N GLY A 154 7.05 8.58 0.09
CA GLY A 154 6.35 7.42 0.64
C GLY A 154 6.07 6.32 -0.38
N MET A 155 6.59 6.43 -1.60
CA MET A 155 6.42 5.40 -2.62
C MET A 155 7.21 4.13 -2.28
N ILE A 156 6.57 2.98 -2.51
CA ILE A 156 7.19 1.66 -2.43
C ILE A 156 6.98 0.89 -3.73
N VAL A 157 7.99 0.12 -4.12
CA VAL A 157 8.02 -0.66 -5.36
C VAL A 157 9.02 -1.81 -5.21
N TYR A 158 8.80 -2.90 -5.94
CA TYR A 158 9.76 -3.99 -6.05
C TYR A 158 10.64 -3.80 -7.29
N ASP A 159 11.96 -3.68 -7.09
CA ASP A 159 12.95 -3.63 -8.16
C ASP A 159 13.14 -5.04 -8.74
N THR A 160 12.66 -5.26 -9.95
CA THR A 160 12.77 -6.57 -10.62
C THR A 160 14.16 -6.86 -11.19
N PHE A 161 15.01 -5.84 -11.38
CA PHE A 161 16.36 -6.02 -11.88
C PHE A 161 17.28 -6.54 -10.77
N ASN A 162 17.35 -5.81 -9.66
CA ASN A 162 18.18 -6.21 -8.50
C ASN A 162 17.48 -7.15 -7.51
N LYS A 163 16.17 -7.42 -7.71
CA LYS A 163 15.33 -8.28 -6.88
C LYS A 163 15.26 -7.82 -5.43
N GLN A 164 14.92 -6.55 -5.22
CA GLN A 164 14.98 -5.91 -3.91
C GLN A 164 13.81 -4.95 -3.70
N LEU A 165 13.43 -4.73 -2.44
CA LEU A 165 12.44 -3.70 -2.10
C LEU A 165 13.10 -2.33 -2.29
N ALA A 166 12.38 -1.40 -2.92
CA ALA A 166 12.79 -0.02 -3.06
C ALA A 166 11.72 0.90 -2.46
N VAL A 167 12.17 1.88 -1.67
CA VAL A 167 11.31 2.90 -1.07
C VAL A 167 11.87 4.29 -1.33
N PHE A 168 11.00 5.27 -1.60
CA PHE A 168 11.39 6.64 -1.89
C PHE A 168 10.88 7.59 -0.81
N ASN A 169 11.76 8.43 -0.27
CA ASN A 169 11.42 9.34 0.83
C ASN A 169 11.07 10.77 0.38
N GLY A 170 10.95 11.00 -0.93
CA GLY A 170 10.78 12.33 -1.54
C GLY A 170 12.04 12.88 -2.19
N THR A 171 13.22 12.37 -1.82
CA THR A 171 14.51 12.84 -2.35
C THR A 171 15.40 11.68 -2.82
N VAL A 172 15.48 10.60 -2.03
CA VAL A 172 16.41 9.50 -2.26
C VAL A 172 15.69 8.15 -2.19
N TRP A 173 16.09 7.24 -3.09
CA TRP A 173 15.70 5.83 -3.05
C TRP A 173 16.54 5.06 -2.04
N SER A 174 15.89 4.29 -1.18
CA SER A 174 16.52 3.31 -0.29
C SER A 174 16.17 1.90 -0.77
N PHE A 175 17.16 1.01 -0.79
CA PHE A 175 17.03 -0.34 -1.33
C PHE A 175 17.34 -1.40 -0.27
N TRP A 176 16.48 -2.41 -0.16
CA TRP A 176 16.59 -3.49 0.82
C TRP A 176 16.70 -4.84 0.14
N LYS A 177 17.85 -5.48 0.33
CA LYS A 177 18.13 -6.82 -0.13
C LYS A 177 18.24 -7.77 1.07
N GLN A 178 17.79 -9.00 0.88
CA GLN A 178 18.00 -10.10 1.81
C GLN A 178 19.46 -10.57 1.78
#